data_AF-A0A7H1MYH1-F1
#
_entry.id   AF-A0A7H1MYH1-F1
#
_cell.length_a   1.000
_cell.length_b   1.000
_cell.length_c   1.000
_cell.angle_alpha   90.00
_cell.angle_beta   90.00
_cell.angle_gamma   90.00
#
_symmetry.space_group_name_H-M   'P 1'
#
loop_
_entity.id
_entity.type
_entity.pdbx_description
1 polymer ?
#
loop_
_entity_poly.entity_id
_entity_poly.type
_entity_poly.pdbx_seq_one_letter_code
_entity_poly.pdbx_strand_id
1 'polypeptide(L)'
;MGSGLWLVALGLIAVELLWGSLAMEVGLDPITQGAISFGLSIVIGWLANDLRRWTLFRRGYAEVGVVAARSNDEAMQRFFDQHALLTAGLVR
;
A
#
# COMPACT_ATOMS: atom_id res chain seq x y z
N MET A 1 16.31 0.35 2.05
CA MET A 1 14.86 0.18 2.31
C MET A 1 14.28 1.56 2.63
N GLY A 2 13.16 1.96 2.02
CA GLY A 2 12.39 3.13 2.45
C GLY A 2 12.80 4.51 1.91
N SER A 3 12.33 4.89 0.72
CA SER A 3 12.32 6.31 0.29
C SER A 3 11.30 6.65 -0.80
N GLY A 4 10.40 5.73 -1.19
CA GLY A 4 9.39 6.01 -2.23
C GLY A 4 7.97 6.17 -1.70
N LEU A 5 7.65 5.55 -0.56
CA LEU A 5 6.29 5.56 -0.01
C LEU A 5 5.90 6.91 0.60
N TRP A 6 6.86 7.78 0.91
CA TRP A 6 6.55 9.12 1.41
C TRP A 6 5.86 9.99 0.35
N LEU A 7 6.20 9.84 -0.94
CA LEU A 7 5.50 10.52 -2.03
C LEU A 7 4.05 10.03 -2.15
N VAL A 8 3.84 8.73 -1.94
CA VAL A 8 2.48 8.16 -1.88
C VAL A 8 1.74 8.74 -0.68
N ALA A 9 2.35 8.77 0.50
CA ALA A 9 1.75 9.36 1.70
C ALA A 9 1.42 10.84 1.51
N LEU A 10 2.30 11.63 0.89
CA LEU A 10 2.01 13.02 0.53
C LEU A 10 0.85 13.14 -0.45
N GLY A 11 0.76 12.26 -1.44
CA GLY A 11 -0.39 12.20 -2.35
C GLY A 11 -1.70 11.94 -1.59
N LEU A 12 -1.69 11.00 -0.64
CA LEU A 12 -2.86 10.70 0.20
C LEU A 12 -3.26 11.88 1.09
N ILE A 13 -2.29 12.55 1.72
CA ILE A 13 -2.53 13.77 2.51
C ILE A 13 -3.12 14.86 1.61
N ALA A 14 -2.56 15.05 0.40
CA ALA A 14 -3.07 16.03 -0.54
C ALA A 14 -4.53 15.75 -0.95
N VAL A 15 -4.90 14.48 -1.15
CA VAL A 15 -6.29 14.09 -1.42
C VAL A 15 -7.22 14.44 -0.25
N GLU A 16 -6.82 14.16 1.00
CA GLU A 16 -7.64 14.49 2.18
C GLU A 16 -7.79 16.02 2.34
N LEU A 17 -6.71 16.78 2.12
CA LEU A 17 -6.75 18.24 2.16
C LEU A 17 -7.67 18.81 1.08
N LEU A 18 -7.54 18.32 -0.16
CA LEU A 18 -8.42 18.73 -1.27
C LEU A 18 -9.88 18.40 -0.97
N TRP A 19 -10.15 17.21 -0.43
CA TRP A 19 -11.49 16.82 -0.01
C TRP A 19 -12.05 17.75 1.06
N GLY A 20 -11.27 18.04 2.11
CA GLY A 20 -11.67 18.95 3.18
C GLY A 20 -11.98 20.36 2.67
N SER A 21 -11.16 20.90 1.76
CA SER A 21 -11.41 22.21 1.14
C SER A 21 -12.68 22.21 0.29
N LEU A 22 -12.90 21.19 -0.54
CA LEU A 22 -14.09 21.08 -1.38
C LEU A 22 -15.38 20.91 -0.55
N ALA A 23 -15.32 20.12 0.52
CA ALA A 23 -16.46 19.93 1.41
C ALA A 23 -16.93 21.24 2.06
N MET A 24 -15.98 22.12 2.41
CA MET A 24 -16.28 23.45 2.94
C MET A 24 -16.94 24.37 1.89
N GLU A 25 -16.46 24.35 0.64
CA GLU A 25 -17.04 25.17 -0.44
C GLU A 25 -18.45 24.73 -0.82
N VAL A 26 -18.71 23.42 -0.83
CA VAL A 26 -20.03 22.85 -1.14
C VAL A 26 -21.02 23.00 0.02
N GLY A 27 -20.52 23.31 1.23
CA GLY A 27 -21.36 23.47 2.43
C GLY A 27 -21.97 22.16 2.91
N LEU A 28 -21.23 21.04 2.79
CA LEU A 28 -21.69 19.74 3.26
C LEU A 28 -21.91 19.77 4.78
N ASP A 29 -22.94 19.06 5.24
CA ASP A 29 -23.16 18.91 6.67
C ASP A 29 -22.07 18.00 7.30
N PRO A 30 -21.83 18.12 8.62
CA PRO A 30 -20.74 17.39 9.29
C PRO A 30 -20.86 15.86 9.19
N ILE A 31 -22.08 15.32 9.12
CA ILE A 31 -22.29 13.87 9.06
C ILE A 31 -21.89 13.37 7.67
N THR A 32 -22.34 14.04 6.61
CA THR A 32 -21.97 13.69 5.23
C THR A 32 -20.46 13.81 5.01
N GLN A 33 -19.83 14.88 5.51
CA GLN A 33 -18.39 15.07 5.42
C GLN A 33 -17.63 13.93 6.14
N GLY A 34 -18.05 13.58 7.35
CA GLY A 34 -17.46 12.49 8.12
C GLY A 34 -17.62 11.12 7.45
N ALA A 35 -18.79 10.84 6.88
CA ALA A 35 -19.05 9.59 6.16
C ALA A 35 -18.13 9.44 4.93
N ILE A 36 -17.90 10.52 4.19
CA ILE A 36 -17.02 10.49 3.02
C ILE A 36 -15.56 10.34 3.42
N SER A 37 -15.07 11.09 4.42
CA SER A 37 -13.69 10.91 4.93
C SER A 37 -13.44 9.50 5.46
N PHE A 38 -14.44 8.90 6.12
CA PHE A 38 -14.36 7.51 6.55
C PHE A 38 -14.30 6.54 5.35
N GLY A 39 -15.15 6.73 4.34
CA GLY A 39 -15.12 5.96 3.10
C GLY A 39 -13.78 6.08 2.37
N LEU A 40 -13.24 7.29 2.29
CA LEU A 40 -11.93 7.56 1.69
C LEU A 40 -10.82 6.83 2.46
N SER A 41 -10.85 6.86 3.79
CA SER A 41 -9.89 6.13 4.64
C SER A 41 -9.91 4.62 4.39
N ILE A 42 -11.09 4.02 4.20
CA ILE A 42 -11.22 2.61 3.84
C ILE A 42 -10.59 2.34 2.46
N VAL A 43 -10.94 3.14 1.46
CA VAL A 43 -10.41 3.00 0.09
C VAL A 43 -8.89 3.12 0.09
N ILE A 44 -8.35 4.10 0.82
CA ILE A 44 -6.90 4.30 0.97
C ILE A 44 -6.25 3.09 1.64
N GLY A 45 -6.83 2.59 2.74
CA GLY A 45 -6.32 1.42 3.45
C GLY A 45 -6.30 0.17 2.56
N TRP A 46 -7.32 0.00 1.72
CA TRP A 46 -7.36 -1.09 0.74
C TRP A 46 -6.26 -0.93 -0.32
N LEU A 47 -6.16 0.25 -0.94
CA LEU A 47 -5.18 0.52 -2.00
C LEU A 47 -3.72 0.61 -1.50
N ALA A 48 -3.49 0.71 -0.19
CA ALA A 48 -2.15 0.86 0.38
C ALA A 48 -1.19 -0.27 -0.04
N ASN A 49 -1.69 -1.51 -0.05
CA ASN A 49 -0.91 -2.67 -0.48
C ASN A 49 -0.59 -2.62 -1.97
N ASP A 50 -1.56 -2.24 -2.81
CA ASP A 50 -1.37 -2.07 -4.25
C ASP A 50 -0.39 -0.95 -4.57
N LEU A 51 -0.46 0.18 -3.87
CA LEU A 51 0.48 1.30 -4.03
C LEU A 51 1.91 0.90 -3.66
N ARG A 52 2.08 0.08 -2.61
CA ARG A 52 3.38 -0.50 -2.27
C ARG A 52 3.88 -1.40 -3.39
N ARG A 53 3.03 -2.28 -3.91
CA ARG A 53 3.33 -3.22 -5.01
C ARG A 53 3.73 -2.48 -6.29
N TRP A 54 2.96 -1.46 -6.67
CA TRP A 54 3.24 -0.59 -7.81
C TRP A 54 4.55 0.20 -7.64
N THR A 55 4.85 0.67 -6.43
CA THR A 55 6.11 1.35 -6.14
C THR A 55 7.31 0.41 -6.28
N LEU A 56 7.17 -0.86 -5.89
CA LEU A 56 8.19 -1.89 -6.11
C LEU A 56 8.34 -2.21 -7.59
N PHE A 57 7.24 -2.37 -8.32
CA PHE A 57 7.26 -2.60 -9.76
C PHE A 57 8.01 -1.50 -10.52
N ARG A 58 7.71 -0.22 -10.22
CA ARG A 58 8.43 0.93 -10.82
C ARG A 58 9.91 0.99 -10.49
N ARG A 59 10.37 0.26 -9.47
CA ARG A 59 11.78 0.13 -9.10
C ARG A 59 12.46 -1.08 -9.75
N GLY A 60 11.77 -1.78 -10.65
CA GLY A 60 12.30 -2.95 -11.35
C GLY A 60 12.16 -4.26 -10.56
N TYR A 61 11.44 -4.27 -9.44
CA TYR A 61 11.12 -5.52 -8.75
C TYR A 61 9.94 -6.20 -9.46
N ALA A 62 10.06 -7.51 -9.69
CA ALA A 62 8.95 -8.34 -10.14
C ALA A 62 8.31 -9.06 -8.95
N GLU A 63 6.98 -9.24 -9.00
CA GLU A 63 6.34 -10.18 -8.09
C GLU A 63 6.64 -11.61 -8.56
N VAL A 64 7.18 -12.42 -7.65
CA VAL A 64 7.51 -13.83 -7.93
C VAL A 64 6.42 -14.78 -7.45
N GLY A 65 5.64 -14.39 -6.42
CA GLY A 65 4.53 -15.19 -5.92
C GLY A 65 3.90 -14.60 -4.66
N VAL A 66 2.78 -15.19 -4.25
CA VAL A 66 2.04 -14.85 -3.04
C VAL A 66 2.10 -16.03 -2.08
N VAL A 67 2.54 -15.79 -0.85
CA VAL A 67 2.61 -16.82 0.21
C VAL A 67 1.63 -16.47 1.33
N ALA A 68 0.67 -17.36 1.57
CA ALA A 68 -0.22 -17.26 2.72
C ALA A 68 0.45 -17.89 3.94
N ALA A 69 0.64 -17.10 5.01
CA ALA A 69 1.22 -17.54 6.28
C ALA A 69 0.70 -16.68 7.43
N ARG A 70 0.91 -17.15 8.67
CA ARG A 70 0.45 -16.45 9.88
C ARG A 70 1.40 -15.33 10.31
N SER A 71 2.63 -15.34 9.82
CA SER A 71 3.63 -14.32 10.10
C SER A 71 4.54 -14.08 8.89
N ASN A 72 5.29 -12.98 8.92
CA ASN A 72 6.27 -12.69 7.89
C ASN A 72 7.40 -13.73 7.85
N ASP A 73 7.88 -14.18 9.02
CA ASP A 73 8.92 -15.19 9.13
C ASP A 73 8.46 -16.54 8.53
N GLU A 74 7.23 -16.96 8.85
CA GLU A 74 6.65 -18.17 8.26
C GLU A 74 6.45 -18.03 6.74
N ALA A 75 6.02 -16.85 6.27
CA ALA A 75 5.88 -16.57 4.84
C ALA A 75 7.24 -16.68 4.13
N MET A 76 8.28 -16.11 4.72
CA MET A 76 9.63 -16.10 4.16
C MET A 76 10.22 -17.52 4.12
N GLN A 77 10.07 -18.28 5.21
CA GLN A 77 10.49 -19.68 5.24
C GLN A 77 9.79 -20.50 4.16
N ARG A 78 8.44 -20.44 4.08
CA ARG A 78 7.66 -21.14 3.05
C ARG A 78 8.04 -20.71 1.64
N PHE A 79 8.31 -19.42 1.42
CA PHE A 79 8.75 -18.92 0.12
C PHE A 79 10.07 -19.57 -0.30
N PHE A 80 11.07 -19.61 0.59
CA PHE A 80 12.36 -20.22 0.31
C PHE A 80 12.28 -21.74 0.14
N ASP A 81 11.44 -22.41 0.91
CA ASP A 81 11.19 -23.85 0.77
C ASP A 81 10.59 -24.17 -0.61
N GLN A 82 9.67 -23.34 -1.10
CA GLN A 82 9.03 -23.50 -2.41
C GLN A 82 9.94 -23.09 -3.59
N HIS A 83 10.93 -22.23 -3.36
CA HIS A 83 11.77 -21.63 -4.40
C HIS A 83 13.27 -21.88 -4.19
N ALA A 84 13.65 -23.08 -3.75
CA ALA A 84 15.04 -23.45 -3.45
C ALA A 84 16.05 -23.13 -4.57
N LEU A 85 15.61 -23.20 -5.84
CA LEU A 85 16.42 -22.86 -7.01
C LEU A 85 16.76 -21.35 -7.11
N LEU A 86 15.85 -20.46 -6.69
CA LEU A 86 16.11 -19.03 -6.63
C LEU A 86 17.11 -18.69 -5.50
N THR A 87 17.02 -19.42 -4.38
CA THR A 87 17.88 -19.24 -3.21
C THR A 87 19.33 -19.66 -3.49
N ALA A 88 19.55 -20.70 -4.30
CA ALA A 88 20.88 -21.16 -4.69
C ALA A 88 21.72 -20.09 -5.43
N GLY A 89 21.05 -19.12 -6.08
CA GLY A 89 21.70 -18.00 -6.76
C GLY A 89 22.07 -16.81 -5.86
N LEU A 90 21.51 -16.72 -4.64
CA LEU A 90 21.73 -15.62 -3.71
C LEU A 90 22.94 -15.82 -2.76
N VAL A 91 23.46 -17.06 -2.69
CA VAL A 91 24.58 -17.45 -1.81
C VAL A 91 25.94 -17.46 -2.55
N ARG A 92 25.95 -17.16 -3.86
CA ARG A 92 27.17 -16.92 -4.65
C ARG A 92 27.53 -15.45 -4.66
#